data_AF-A0A5B9FP67-F1
#
_entry.id   AF-A0A5B9FP67-F1
#
_cell.length_a   1.000
_cell.length_b   1.000
_cell.length_c   1.000
_cell.angle_alpha   90.00
_cell.angle_beta   90.00
_cell.angle_gamma   90.00
#
_symmetry.space_group_name_H-M   'P 1'
#
loop_
_entity.id
_entity.type
_entity.pdbx_description
1 polymer ?
#
loop_
_entity_poly.entity_id
_entity_poly.type
_entity_poly.pdbx_seq_one_letter_code
_entity_poly.pdbx_strand_id
1 'polypeptide(L)'
;MNAWATTIISGLVFVVAFMQWRTAHQKVVLDLFDRRLGVYKQLEQGIMEFSITRGANPHSLSKVRDAFLEAKFLFGSDVFSKIHQLVVQMESWERIALEVTMYEKSKADEMQLRQAAILSFADEFRASMPKLFERYMRMDQKLVRTPWQWLDDRNQMRLSYADEKQR
;
A
#
# COMPACT_ATOMS: atom_id res chain seq x y z
N MET A 1 -1.54 35.72 45.36
CA MET A 1 -0.69 36.01 44.19
C MET A 1 -0.39 34.71 43.43
N ASN A 2 -1.42 33.96 43.02
CA ASN A 2 -1.23 32.57 42.50
C ASN A 2 -1.72 32.39 41.06
N ALA A 3 -2.47 33.35 40.50
CA ALA A 3 -3.06 33.23 39.16
C ALA A 3 -2.01 33.16 38.04
N TRP A 4 -0.83 33.73 38.25
CA TRP A 4 0.21 33.83 37.23
C TRP A 4 0.92 32.49 37.03
N ALA A 5 1.12 31.75 38.12
CA ALA A 5 1.63 30.38 38.09
C ALA A 5 0.64 29.44 37.38
N THR A 6 -0.68 29.60 37.63
CA THR A 6 -1.71 28.79 36.97
C THR A 6 -1.75 29.03 35.46
N THR A 7 -1.60 30.29 35.03
CA THR A 7 -1.52 30.64 33.60
C THR A 7 -0.29 30.05 32.92
N ILE A 8 0.88 30.10 33.58
CA ILE A 8 2.13 29.52 33.05
C ILE A 8 2.04 28.00 32.92
N ILE A 9 1.55 27.33 33.97
CA ILE A 9 1.37 25.87 33.96
C ILE A 9 0.36 25.46 32.89
N SER A 10 -0.75 26.18 32.73
CA SER A 10 -1.74 25.91 31.68
C SER A 10 -1.15 26.05 30.27
N GLY A 11 -0.32 27.07 30.06
CA GLY A 11 0.40 27.26 28.80
C GLY A 11 1.35 26.11 28.48
N LEU A 12 2.12 25.64 29.47
CA LEU A 12 3.02 24.49 29.32
C LEU A 12 2.26 23.19 29.00
N VAL A 13 1.14 22.94 29.70
CA VAL A 13 0.29 21.77 29.43
C VAL A 13 -0.25 21.80 28.00
N PHE A 14 -0.68 22.97 27.51
CA PHE A 14 -1.15 23.12 26.14
C PHE A 14 -0.06 22.81 25.11
N VAL A 15 1.18 23.28 25.34
CA VAL A 15 2.33 22.99 24.46
C VAL A 15 2.63 21.49 24.43
N VAL A 16 2.69 20.84 25.59
CA VAL A 16 2.94 19.38 25.68
C VAL A 16 1.83 18.60 25.00
N ALA A 17 0.56 18.94 25.24
CA ALA A 17 -0.58 18.29 24.61
C ALA A 17 -0.55 18.43 23.07
N PHE A 18 -0.18 19.61 22.55
CA PHE A 18 -0.01 19.83 21.12
C PHE A 18 1.12 18.98 20.53
N MET A 19 2.27 18.90 21.22
CA MET A 19 3.38 18.04 20.80
C MET A 19 2.98 16.57 20.81
N GLN A 20 2.25 16.11 21.84
CA GLN A 20 1.75 14.74 21.92
C GLN A 20 0.77 14.42 20.79
N TRP A 21 -0.17 15.31 20.50
CA TRP A 21 -1.10 15.14 19.38
C TRP A 21 -0.37 15.03 18.04
N ARG A 22 0.64 15.87 17.80
CA ARG A 22 1.46 15.79 16.57
C ARG A 22 2.19 14.46 16.46
N THR A 23 2.86 14.01 17.52
CA THR A 23 3.58 12.73 17.52
C THR A 23 2.63 11.55 17.32
N ALA A 24 1.48 11.56 17.97
CA ALA A 24 0.46 10.55 17.80
C ALA A 24 -0.08 10.52 16.36
N HIS A 25 -0.36 11.69 15.78
CA HIS A 25 -0.84 11.80 14.41
C HIS A 25 0.17 11.26 13.39
N GLN A 26 1.45 11.62 13.54
CA GLN A 26 2.53 11.10 12.70
C GLN A 26 2.67 9.58 12.83
N LYS A 27 2.56 9.04 14.04
CA LYS A 27 2.64 7.60 14.30
C LYS A 27 1.51 6.82 13.62
N VAL A 28 0.28 7.33 13.67
CA VAL A 28 -0.88 6.68 13.03
C VAL A 28 -0.68 6.55 11.52
N VAL A 29 -0.06 7.54 10.89
CA VAL A 29 0.13 7.55 9.44
C VAL A 29 1.27 6.65 9.01
N LEU A 30 2.35 6.63 9.79
CA LEU A 30 3.42 5.65 9.59
C LEU A 30 2.89 4.23 9.75
N ASP A 31 2.08 3.97 10.79
CA ASP A 31 1.46 2.67 11.02
C ASP A 31 0.55 2.26 9.85
N LEU A 32 -0.27 3.18 9.34
CA LEU A 32 -1.09 2.91 8.15
C LEU A 32 -0.24 2.60 6.91
N PHE A 33 0.85 3.34 6.70
CA PHE A 33 1.78 3.10 5.60
C PHE A 33 2.44 1.73 5.73
N ASP A 34 2.93 1.37 6.91
CA ASP A 34 3.59 0.09 7.17
C ASP A 34 2.63 -1.08 6.94
N ARG A 35 1.36 -0.95 7.39
CA ARG A 35 0.33 -1.95 7.11
C ARG A 35 0.04 -2.11 5.62
N ARG A 36 -0.05 -1.00 4.87
CA ARG A 36 -0.22 -1.04 3.41
C ARG A 36 0.98 -1.64 2.69
N LEU A 37 2.18 -1.30 3.12
CA LEU A 37 3.43 -1.86 2.59
C LEU A 37 3.53 -3.36 2.88
N GLY A 38 3.03 -3.81 4.05
CA GLY A 38 2.92 -5.22 4.40
C GLY A 38 2.11 -6.01 3.37
N VAL A 39 0.89 -5.56 3.08
CA VAL A 39 0.04 -6.19 2.04
C VAL A 39 0.70 -6.16 0.67
N TYR A 40 1.31 -5.03 0.28
CA TYR A 40 2.03 -4.91 -0.98
C TYR A 40 3.13 -5.99 -1.12
N LYS A 41 3.95 -6.14 -0.08
CA LYS A 41 5.04 -7.13 -0.05
C LYS A 41 4.53 -8.56 -0.07
N GLN A 42 3.47 -8.85 0.70
CA GLN A 42 2.86 -10.19 0.72
C GLN A 42 2.31 -10.57 -0.66
N LEU A 43 1.63 -9.65 -1.35
CA LEU A 43 1.16 -9.86 -2.72
C LEU A 43 2.33 -10.10 -3.68
N GLU A 44 3.36 -9.25 -3.64
CA GLU A 44 4.51 -9.40 -4.52
C GLU A 44 5.22 -10.74 -4.31
N GLN A 45 5.44 -11.14 -3.05
CA GLN A 45 6.06 -12.43 -2.71
C GLN A 45 5.19 -13.61 -3.15
N GLY A 46 3.87 -13.55 -2.90
CA GLY A 46 2.94 -14.60 -3.32
C GLY A 46 2.90 -14.78 -4.84
N ILE A 47 2.86 -13.67 -5.61
CA ILE A 47 2.89 -13.70 -7.07
C ILE A 47 4.25 -14.20 -7.58
N MET A 48 5.35 -13.75 -6.99
CA MET A 48 6.69 -14.18 -7.36
C MET A 48 6.87 -15.69 -7.12
N GLU A 49 6.46 -16.20 -5.95
CA GLU A 49 6.51 -17.63 -5.63
C GLU A 49 5.62 -18.44 -6.58
N PHE A 50 4.41 -17.95 -6.88
CA PHE A 50 3.52 -18.57 -7.85
C PHE A 50 4.16 -18.67 -9.24
N SER A 51 4.83 -17.61 -9.69
CA SER A 51 5.45 -17.55 -11.02
C SER A 51 6.70 -18.45 -11.12
N ILE A 52 7.56 -18.44 -10.09
CA ILE A 52 8.76 -19.29 -10.02
C ILE A 52 8.38 -20.77 -9.98
N THR A 53 7.38 -21.12 -9.16
CA THR A 53 6.93 -22.51 -9.00
C THR A 53 5.96 -22.95 -10.10
N ARG A 54 5.63 -22.06 -11.05
CA ARG A 54 4.59 -22.28 -12.08
C ARG A 54 3.31 -22.84 -11.46
N GLY A 55 2.81 -22.17 -10.42
CA GLY A 55 1.57 -22.53 -9.72
C GLY A 55 1.57 -23.86 -8.96
N ALA A 56 2.72 -24.54 -8.82
CA ALA A 56 2.80 -25.82 -8.11
C ALA A 56 2.80 -25.70 -6.58
N ASN A 57 2.79 -24.49 -6.02
CA ASN A 57 2.91 -24.25 -4.59
C ASN A 57 1.60 -23.69 -3.98
N PRO A 58 0.80 -24.50 -3.25
CA PRO A 58 -0.42 -24.04 -2.57
C PRO A 58 -0.17 -22.91 -1.56
N HIS A 59 1.03 -22.83 -0.99
CA HIS A 59 1.39 -21.79 -0.03
C HIS A 59 1.38 -20.39 -0.66
N SER A 60 1.72 -20.29 -1.95
CA SER A 60 1.71 -19.02 -2.69
C SER A 60 0.29 -18.43 -2.81
N LEU A 61 -0.71 -19.28 -3.11
CA LEU A 61 -2.11 -18.88 -3.18
C LEU A 61 -2.65 -18.47 -1.81
N SER A 62 -2.28 -19.17 -0.74
CA SER A 62 -2.65 -18.81 0.63
C SER A 62 -2.18 -17.40 0.99
N LYS A 63 -0.90 -17.07 0.72
CA LYS A 63 -0.35 -15.73 0.97
C LYS A 63 -1.13 -14.64 0.24
N VAL A 64 -1.48 -14.86 -1.02
CA VAL A 64 -2.25 -13.89 -1.81
C VAL A 64 -3.67 -13.74 -1.27
N ARG A 65 -4.31 -14.83 -0.80
CA ARG A 65 -5.63 -14.78 -0.15
C ARG A 65 -5.60 -14.02 1.17
N ASP A 66 -4.59 -14.24 2.00
CA ASP A 66 -4.44 -13.53 3.28
C ASP A 66 -4.26 -12.02 3.03
N ALA A 67 -3.39 -11.66 2.08
CA ALA A 67 -3.18 -10.28 1.66
C ALA A 67 -4.46 -9.64 1.07
N PHE A 68 -5.28 -10.41 0.35
CA PHE A 68 -6.57 -9.94 -0.17
C PHE A 68 -7.58 -9.58 0.93
N LEU A 69 -7.65 -10.38 2.00
CA LEU A 69 -8.53 -10.10 3.15
C LEU A 69 -8.14 -8.80 3.86
N GLU A 70 -6.84 -8.59 4.06
CA GLU A 70 -6.31 -7.36 4.64
C GLU A 70 -6.50 -6.15 3.72
N ALA A 71 -6.36 -6.35 2.41
CA ALA A 71 -6.46 -5.29 1.42
C ALA A 71 -7.83 -4.59 1.43
N LYS A 72 -8.91 -5.32 1.76
CA LYS A 72 -10.28 -4.78 1.84
C LYS A 72 -10.40 -3.57 2.78
N PHE A 73 -9.62 -3.55 3.85
CA PHE A 73 -9.70 -2.50 4.88
C PHE A 73 -8.66 -1.39 4.69
N LEU A 74 -7.58 -1.68 3.96
CA LEU A 74 -6.44 -0.77 3.81
C LEU A 74 -6.47 0.03 2.51
N PHE A 75 -7.13 -0.49 1.49
CA PHE A 75 -7.23 0.09 0.15
C PHE A 75 -8.68 0.31 -0.28
N GLY A 76 -8.88 1.13 -1.31
CA GLY A 76 -10.20 1.35 -1.89
C GLY A 76 -10.66 0.21 -2.78
N SER A 77 -11.92 0.32 -3.22
CA SER A 77 -12.59 -0.66 -4.09
C SER A 77 -11.87 -0.90 -5.43
N ASP A 78 -11.14 0.08 -5.93
CA ASP A 78 -10.33 0.01 -7.14
C ASP A 78 -9.23 -1.05 -7.03
N VAL A 79 -8.38 -0.95 -6.00
CA VAL A 79 -7.30 -1.90 -5.74
C VAL A 79 -7.87 -3.26 -5.35
N PHE A 80 -8.87 -3.27 -4.47
CA PHE A 80 -9.51 -4.51 -4.01
C PHE A 80 -10.09 -5.33 -5.17
N SER A 81 -10.77 -4.69 -6.11
CA SER A 81 -11.33 -5.39 -7.28
C SER A 81 -10.26 -6.04 -8.16
N LYS A 82 -9.08 -5.41 -8.26
CA LYS A 82 -7.96 -5.92 -9.04
C LYS A 82 -7.26 -7.09 -8.34
N ILE A 83 -7.06 -7.01 -7.03
CA ILE A 83 -6.54 -8.14 -6.24
C ILE A 83 -7.53 -9.31 -6.29
N HIS A 84 -8.83 -9.04 -6.21
CA HIS A 84 -9.86 -10.09 -6.35
C HIS A 84 -9.75 -10.82 -7.70
N GLN A 85 -9.59 -10.08 -8.80
CA GLN A 85 -9.38 -10.67 -10.13
C GLN A 85 -8.15 -11.58 -10.15
N LEU A 86 -7.04 -11.15 -9.53
CA LEU A 86 -5.83 -11.97 -9.39
C LEU A 86 -6.11 -13.27 -8.62
N VAL A 87 -6.75 -13.19 -7.46
CA VAL A 87 -7.08 -14.39 -6.66
C VAL A 87 -7.91 -15.38 -7.48
N VAL A 88 -8.96 -14.91 -8.16
CA VAL A 88 -9.82 -15.76 -8.99
C VAL A 88 -9.03 -16.43 -10.12
N GLN A 89 -8.12 -15.71 -10.78
CA GLN A 89 -7.26 -16.29 -11.83
C GLN A 89 -6.30 -17.33 -11.27
N MET A 90 -5.65 -17.05 -10.13
CA MET A 90 -4.75 -18.00 -9.49
C MET A 90 -5.50 -19.25 -8.97
N GLU A 91 -6.72 -19.12 -8.47
CA GLU A 91 -7.55 -20.28 -8.07
C GLU A 91 -7.95 -21.16 -9.25
N SER A 92 -8.14 -20.57 -10.43
CA SER A 92 -8.44 -21.33 -11.64
C SER A 92 -7.29 -22.27 -12.04
N TRP A 93 -6.05 -21.94 -11.64
CA TRP A 93 -4.89 -22.81 -11.85
C TRP A 93 -5.04 -24.17 -11.18
N GLU A 94 -5.44 -24.19 -9.90
CA GLU A 94 -5.63 -25.45 -9.15
C GLU A 94 -6.68 -26.34 -9.81
N ARG A 95 -7.75 -25.73 -10.34
CA ARG A 95 -8.80 -26.45 -11.06
C ARG A 95 -8.26 -27.09 -12.35
N ILE A 96 -7.48 -26.34 -13.13
CA ILE A 96 -6.85 -26.86 -14.36
C ILE A 96 -5.88 -28.00 -14.02
N ALA A 97 -5.07 -27.85 -12.96
CA ALA A 97 -4.15 -28.90 -12.53
C ALA A 97 -4.86 -30.22 -12.18
N LEU A 98 -6.03 -30.14 -11.54
CA LEU A 98 -6.87 -31.31 -11.27
C LEU A 98 -7.42 -31.93 -12.56
N GLU A 99 -7.89 -31.11 -13.52
CA GLU A 99 -8.42 -31.59 -14.80
C GLU A 99 -7.35 -32.29 -15.67
N VAL A 100 -6.10 -31.84 -15.64
CA VAL A 100 -4.97 -32.46 -16.38
C VAL A 100 -4.78 -33.93 -15.97
N THR A 101 -4.97 -34.26 -14.69
CA THR A 101 -4.78 -35.63 -14.21
C THR A 101 -5.86 -36.61 -14.67
N MET A 102 -6.97 -36.12 -15.25
CA MET A 102 -8.13 -36.91 -15.63
C MET A 102 -8.33 -37.12 -17.13
N TYR A 103 -7.59 -36.43 -18.02
CA TYR A 103 -7.87 -36.42 -19.46
C TYR A 103 -6.68 -36.82 -20.37
N GLU A 104 -7.04 -37.28 -21.58
CA GLU A 104 -6.15 -37.75 -22.65
C GLU A 104 -5.28 -36.64 -23.27
N LYS A 105 -4.10 -37.00 -23.81
CA LYS A 105 -3.04 -36.11 -24.34
C LYS A 105 -3.53 -34.94 -25.21
N SER A 106 -4.64 -35.10 -25.94
CA SER A 106 -5.22 -34.07 -26.81
C SER A 106 -5.63 -32.79 -26.08
N LYS A 107 -5.93 -32.83 -24.77
CA LYS A 107 -6.28 -31.63 -23.99
C LYS A 107 -5.10 -31.00 -23.25
N ALA A 108 -3.94 -31.66 -23.27
CA ALA A 108 -2.76 -31.19 -22.55
C ALA A 108 -2.25 -29.85 -23.10
N ASP A 109 -2.26 -29.67 -24.42
CA ASP A 109 -1.81 -28.42 -25.05
C ASP A 109 -2.72 -27.24 -24.72
N GLU A 110 -4.05 -27.45 -24.71
CA GLU A 110 -5.02 -26.42 -24.33
C GLU A 110 -4.86 -26.03 -22.85
N MET A 111 -4.62 -27.02 -21.98
CA MET A 111 -4.38 -26.77 -20.55
C MET A 111 -3.06 -26.04 -20.31
N GLN A 112 -2.00 -26.35 -21.05
CA GLN A 112 -0.74 -25.62 -21.01
C GLN A 112 -0.88 -24.16 -21.45
N LEU A 113 -1.67 -23.91 -22.50
CA LEU A 113 -1.96 -22.54 -22.95
C LEU A 113 -2.72 -21.74 -21.88
N ARG A 114 -3.72 -22.34 -21.23
CA ARG A 114 -4.46 -21.70 -20.13
C ARG A 114 -3.56 -21.41 -18.94
N GLN A 115 -2.70 -22.35 -18.57
CA GLN A 115 -1.70 -22.17 -17.53
C GLN A 115 -0.76 -21.00 -17.87
N ALA A 116 -0.20 -20.96 -19.08
CA ALA A 116 0.65 -19.87 -19.52
C ALA A 116 -0.06 -18.51 -19.43
N ALA A 117 -1.34 -18.44 -19.77
CA ALA A 117 -2.14 -17.21 -19.67
C ALA A 117 -2.34 -16.74 -18.21
N ILE A 118 -2.48 -17.66 -17.25
CA ILE A 118 -2.59 -17.29 -15.82
C ILE A 118 -1.26 -16.75 -15.31
N LEU A 119 -0.14 -17.35 -15.71
CA LEU A 119 1.20 -16.87 -15.34
C LEU A 119 1.48 -15.48 -15.94
N SER A 120 1.17 -15.28 -17.22
CA SER A 120 1.34 -13.96 -17.85
C SER A 120 0.46 -12.91 -17.19
N PHE A 121 -0.78 -13.25 -16.84
CA PHE A 121 -1.66 -12.36 -16.09
C PHE A 121 -1.08 -11.98 -14.72
N ALA A 122 -0.51 -12.94 -13.99
CA ALA A 122 0.09 -12.70 -12.68
C ALA A 122 1.33 -11.77 -12.80
N ASP A 123 2.17 -11.99 -13.81
CA ASP A 123 3.33 -11.13 -14.11
C ASP A 123 2.92 -9.72 -14.53
N GLU A 124 1.91 -9.59 -15.40
CA GLU A 124 1.34 -8.29 -15.80
C GLU A 124 0.75 -7.54 -14.59
N PHE A 125 0.00 -8.25 -13.73
CA PHE A 125 -0.52 -7.69 -12.50
C PHE A 125 0.62 -7.16 -11.64
N ARG A 126 1.68 -7.96 -11.42
CA ARG A 126 2.85 -7.58 -10.65
C ARG A 126 3.52 -6.32 -11.23
N ALA A 127 3.71 -6.26 -12.54
CA ALA A 127 4.28 -5.09 -13.21
C ALA A 127 3.40 -3.83 -13.03
N SER A 128 2.08 -4.00 -12.93
CA SER A 128 1.13 -2.89 -12.72
C SER A 128 1.00 -2.45 -11.25
N MET A 129 1.47 -3.25 -10.28
CA MET A 129 1.32 -2.99 -8.84
C MET A 129 1.84 -1.61 -8.42
N PRO A 130 3.04 -1.13 -8.81
CA PRO A 130 3.53 0.18 -8.38
C PRO A 130 2.55 1.32 -8.71
N LYS A 131 1.96 1.28 -9.90
CA LYS A 131 0.99 2.28 -10.36
C LYS A 131 -0.37 2.12 -9.68
N LEU A 132 -0.83 0.88 -9.49
CA LEU A 132 -2.11 0.58 -8.84
C LEU A 132 -2.13 1.05 -7.38
N PHE A 133 -1.01 0.87 -6.67
CA PHE A 133 -0.88 1.22 -5.25
C PHE A 133 -0.38 2.64 -5.02
N GLU A 134 0.13 3.34 -6.04
CA GLU A 134 0.77 4.67 -5.92
C GLU A 134 -0.04 5.63 -5.05
N ARG A 135 -1.34 5.75 -5.33
CA ARG A 135 -2.25 6.67 -4.61
C ARG A 135 -2.30 6.39 -3.11
N TYR A 136 -2.20 5.14 -2.71
CA TYR A 136 -2.31 4.71 -1.32
C TYR A 136 -0.96 4.65 -0.60
N MET A 137 0.14 4.62 -1.36
CA MET A 137 1.51 4.55 -0.87
C MET A 137 2.20 5.93 -0.80
N ARG A 138 1.56 6.98 -1.32
CA ARG A 138 2.02 8.35 -1.12
C ARG A 138 1.92 8.71 0.36
N MET A 139 3.05 9.07 0.97
CA MET A 139 3.07 9.82 2.21
C MET A 139 2.81 11.31 1.92
N ASP A 140 1.63 11.62 1.36
CA ASP A 140 1.24 12.99 1.00
C ASP A 140 0.78 13.84 2.20
N GLN A 141 0.90 13.31 3.42
CA GLN A 141 0.71 14.12 4.62
C GLN A 141 1.74 15.23 4.68
N LYS A 142 1.29 16.44 4.33
CA LYS A 142 1.93 17.68 4.75
C LYS A 142 2.17 17.56 6.25
N LEU A 143 3.44 17.44 6.65
CA LEU A 143 3.87 17.53 8.04
C LEU A 143 3.06 18.63 8.71
N VAL A 144 2.34 18.33 9.80
CA VAL A 144 1.58 19.34 10.53
C VAL A 144 2.59 20.37 11.06
N ARG A 145 2.81 21.45 10.31
CA ARG A 145 3.90 22.42 10.53
C ARG A 145 3.72 23.08 11.89
N THR A 146 4.82 23.34 12.61
CA THR A 146 4.73 24.22 13.78
C THR A 146 4.40 25.64 13.32
N PRO A 147 3.79 26.50 14.16
CA PRO A 147 3.60 27.92 13.83
C PRO A 147 4.91 28.59 13.38
N TRP A 148 6.04 28.23 13.97
CA TRP A 148 7.37 28.70 13.57
C TRP A 148 7.80 28.22 12.19
N GLN A 149 7.59 26.94 11.86
CA GLN A 149 7.86 26.40 10.52
C GLN A 149 6.93 27.01 9.47
N TRP A 150 5.66 27.24 9.81
CA TRP A 150 4.72 27.94 8.94
C TRP A 150 5.16 29.38 8.68
N LEU A 151 5.65 30.09 9.71
CA LEU A 151 6.20 31.44 9.56
C LEU A 151 7.45 31.44 8.70
N ASP A 152 8.37 30.50 8.90
CA ASP A 152 9.60 30.36 8.12
C ASP A 152 9.30 30.09 6.64
N ASP A 153 8.40 29.15 6.34
CA ASP A 153 7.96 28.86 4.97
C ASP A 153 7.28 30.07 4.30
N ARG A 154 6.48 30.82 5.05
CA ARG A 154 5.87 32.07 4.55
C ARG A 154 6.92 33.13 4.27
N ASN A 155 7.98 33.17 5.08
CA ASN A 155 9.09 34.08 4.87
C ASN A 155 9.90 33.70 3.63
N GLN A 156 10.18 32.41 3.43
CA GLN A 156 10.85 31.89 2.24
C GLN A 156 10.05 32.13 0.95
N MET A 157 8.73 31.93 0.98
CA MET A 157 7.87 32.27 -0.17
C MET A 157 7.96 33.76 -0.52
N ARG A 158 7.96 34.66 0.46
CA ARG A 158 8.10 36.10 0.23
C ARG A 158 9.44 36.48 -0.39
N LEU A 159 10.52 35.81 0.01
CA LEU A 159 11.86 36.01 -0.55
C LEU A 159 11.94 35.57 -2.02
N SER A 160 11.32 34.43 -2.38
CA SER A 160 11.29 33.97 -3.77
C SER A 160 10.58 34.91 -4.74
N TYR A 161 9.52 35.60 -4.29
CA TYR A 161 8.81 36.61 -5.10
C TYR A 161 9.56 37.95 -5.20
N ALA A 162 10.52 38.21 -4.32
CA ALA A 162 11.36 39.41 -4.40
C ALA A 162 12.45 39.26 -5.46
N ASP A 163 13.02 38.06 -5.62
CA ASP A 163 14.01 37.74 -6.66
C ASP A 163 13.40 37.71 -8.07
N GLU A 164 12.15 37.25 -8.24
CA GLU A 164 11.45 37.28 -9.53
C GLU A 164 11.18 38.70 -10.06
N LYS A 165 11.15 39.72 -9.20
CA LYS A 165 10.93 41.12 -9.60
C LYS A 165 12.20 41.89 -9.97
N GLN A 166 13.38 41.28 -9.86
CA GLN A 166 14.67 41.91 -10.19
C GLN A 166 15.31 41.38 -11.48
N ARG A 167 14.61 40.53 -12.25
CA ARG A 167 15.01 40.08 -13.59
C ARG A 167 14.17 40.68 -14.70
#